data_AF-A0A254N5Z1-F1
#
_entry.id   AF-A0A254N5Z1-F1
#
_cell.length_a   1.000
_cell.length_b   1.000
_cell.length_c   1.000
_cell.angle_alpha   90.00
_cell.angle_beta   90.00
_cell.angle_gamma   90.00
#
_symmetry.space_group_name_H-M   'P 1'
#
loop_
_entity.id
_entity.type
_entity.pdbx_description
1 polymer ?
#
loop_
_entity_poly.entity_id
_entity_poly.type
_entity_poly.pdbx_seq_one_letter_code
_entity_poly.pdbx_strand_id
1 'polypeptide(L)'
;MIASHAKLRDELLALVAQSLCTRPLATFARESQHDGESLKDAVERYEVDYAWHVLGSERLRDETIRLLEGKLTHVASDAQKASVTEVLKAAAAGQAADALMSFDSDVPEQVATLLYIRRKADAGAAA
;
A
#
# COMPACT_ATOMS: atom_id res chain seq x y z
N MET A 1 4.84 24.02 -11.08
CA MET A 1 4.02 22.79 -10.98
C MET A 1 4.77 21.58 -10.40
N ILE A 2 6.05 21.34 -10.71
CA ILE A 2 6.80 20.14 -10.26
C ILE A 2 6.87 20.00 -8.72
N ALA A 3 7.05 21.10 -7.99
CA ALA A 3 7.15 21.09 -6.52
C ALA A 3 5.88 20.59 -5.81
N SER A 4 4.69 20.74 -6.42
CA SER A 4 3.43 20.31 -5.81
C SER A 4 3.22 18.80 -5.93
N HIS A 5 3.71 18.19 -7.02
CA HIS A 5 3.58 16.76 -7.27
C HIS A 5 4.57 15.94 -6.41
N ALA A 6 5.80 16.43 -6.23
CA ALA A 6 6.77 15.80 -5.33
C ALA A 6 6.30 15.81 -3.87
N LYS A 7 5.79 16.96 -3.40
CA LYS A 7 5.26 17.08 -2.04
C LYS A 7 4.05 16.15 -1.80
N LEU A 8 3.16 16.03 -2.78
CA LEU A 8 2.02 15.11 -2.73
C LEU A 8 2.46 13.64 -2.62
N ARG A 9 3.44 13.24 -3.42
CA ARG A 9 4.00 11.88 -3.37
C ARG A 9 4.60 11.60 -1.99
N ASP A 10 5.36 12.54 -1.44
CA ASP A 10 6.03 12.35 -0.14
C ASP A 10 5.03 12.29 1.02
N GLU A 11 3.94 13.08 0.97
CA GLU A 11 2.83 13.01 1.93
C GLU A 11 2.10 11.67 1.86
N LEU A 12 1.79 11.19 0.66
CA LEU A 12 1.16 9.88 0.44
C LEU A 12 2.07 8.74 0.90
N LEU A 13 3.36 8.82 0.58
CA LEU A 13 4.35 7.84 1.01
C LEU A 13 4.48 7.78 2.52
N ALA A 14 4.52 8.94 3.19
CA ALA A 14 4.59 9.01 4.66
C ALA A 14 3.35 8.40 5.32
N LEU A 15 2.16 8.62 4.76
CA LEU A 15 0.91 8.04 5.26
C LEU A 15 0.86 6.53 5.03
N VAL A 16 1.23 6.07 3.83
CA VAL A 16 1.34 4.65 3.53
C VAL A 16 2.29 3.98 4.51
N ALA A 17 3.50 4.52 4.68
CA ALA A 17 4.48 3.97 5.61
C ALA A 17 3.96 3.88 7.06
N GLN A 18 3.16 4.84 7.52
CA GLN A 18 2.53 4.81 8.85
C GLN A 18 1.40 3.78 8.97
N SER A 19 0.77 3.42 7.84
CA SER A 19 -0.33 2.46 7.81
C SER A 19 0.09 1.00 7.70
N LEU A 20 1.36 0.74 7.36
CA LEU A 20 1.82 -0.62 7.12
C LEU A 20 1.86 -1.40 8.43
N CYS A 21 1.09 -2.48 8.51
CA CYS A 21 1.29 -3.51 9.50
C CYS A 21 2.36 -4.48 8.99
N THR A 22 3.62 -4.24 9.37
CA THR A 22 4.72 -5.15 9.09
C THR A 22 5.23 -5.86 10.33
N ARG A 23 5.83 -7.03 10.12
CA ARG A 23 6.48 -7.81 11.18
C ARG A 23 7.82 -8.35 10.68
N PRO A 24 8.92 -8.25 11.44
CA PRO A 24 10.18 -8.87 11.04
C PRO A 24 10.04 -10.39 10.92
N LEU A 25 10.67 -10.99 9.91
CA LEU A 25 10.65 -12.43 9.65
C LEU A 25 11.03 -13.26 10.87
N ALA A 26 12.07 -12.85 11.60
CA ALA A 26 12.51 -13.55 12.80
C ALA A 26 11.45 -13.55 13.91
N THR A 27 10.70 -12.46 14.04
CA THR A 27 9.60 -12.36 15.01
C THR A 27 8.44 -13.26 14.60
N PHE A 28 8.04 -13.21 13.32
CA PHE A 28 6.95 -14.03 12.79
C PHE A 28 7.26 -15.54 12.88
N ALA A 29 8.50 -15.93 12.57
CA ALA A 29 8.93 -17.32 12.70
C ALA A 29 8.88 -17.82 14.16
N ARG A 30 9.28 -16.97 15.12
CA ARG A 30 9.23 -17.31 16.55
C ARG A 30 7.79 -17.44 17.06
N GLU A 31 6.87 -16.58 16.61
CA GLU A 31 5.45 -16.67 16.96
C GLU A 31 4.81 -17.91 16.36
N SER A 32 5.08 -18.21 15.09
CA SER A 32 4.59 -19.43 14.42
C SER A 32 5.02 -20.69 15.20
N GLN A 33 6.29 -20.74 15.62
CA GLN A 33 6.81 -21.83 16.44
C GLN A 33 6.12 -21.92 17.81
N HIS A 34 5.85 -20.79 18.46
CA HIS A 34 5.14 -20.74 19.73
C HIS A 34 3.71 -21.29 19.59
N ASP A 35 3.08 -21.04 18.45
CA ASP A 35 1.73 -21.50 18.14
C ASP A 35 1.69 -22.96 17.62
N GLY A 36 2.85 -23.63 17.56
CA GLY A 36 2.98 -25.00 17.08
C GLY A 36 2.83 -25.16 15.57
N GLU A 37 2.91 -24.05 14.83
CA GLU A 37 2.79 -23.99 13.37
C GLU A 37 4.17 -23.86 12.72
N SER A 38 4.38 -24.50 11.56
CA SER A 38 5.61 -24.27 10.80
C SER A 38 5.57 -22.88 10.17
N LEU A 39 6.73 -22.24 10.00
CA LEU A 39 6.79 -20.93 9.32
C LEU A 39 6.13 -20.99 7.93
N LYS A 40 6.30 -22.10 7.22
CA LYS A 40 5.70 -22.30 5.90
C LYS A 40 4.17 -22.26 5.99
N ASP A 41 3.59 -23.02 6.91
CA ASP A 41 2.13 -23.08 7.07
C ASP A 41 1.57 -21.72 7.50
N ALA A 42 2.26 -21.01 8.39
CA ALA A 42 1.86 -19.66 8.81
C ALA A 42 1.89 -18.65 7.64
N VAL A 43 2.93 -18.67 6.82
CA VAL A 43 3.05 -17.83 5.62
C VAL A 43 1.89 -18.09 4.65
N GLU A 44 1.58 -19.36 4.39
CA GLU A 44 0.49 -19.75 3.49
C GLU A 44 -0.89 -19.40 4.06
N ARG A 45 -1.12 -19.66 5.36
CA ARG A 45 -2.39 -19.44 6.04
C ARG A 45 -2.78 -17.96 6.12
N TYR A 46 -1.82 -17.08 6.38
CA TYR A 46 -2.06 -15.64 6.57
C TYR A 46 -1.84 -14.83 5.29
N GLU A 47 -1.61 -15.50 4.15
CA GLU A 47 -1.18 -14.88 2.88
C GLU A 47 -0.09 -13.82 3.10
N VAL A 48 0.95 -14.18 3.84
CA VAL A 48 2.05 -13.27 4.19
C VAL A 48 3.18 -13.43 3.19
N ASP A 49 3.80 -12.32 2.81
CA ASP A 49 5.05 -12.31 2.05
C ASP A 49 5.91 -11.14 2.51
N TYR A 50 7.10 -10.96 1.93
CA TYR A 50 7.91 -9.79 2.16
C TYR A 50 7.16 -8.51 1.80
N ALA A 51 7.21 -7.51 2.66
CA ALA A 51 6.49 -6.26 2.50
C ALA A 51 6.84 -5.53 1.19
N TRP A 52 8.12 -5.56 0.77
CA TRP A 52 8.53 -5.01 -0.52
C TRP A 52 7.89 -5.74 -1.70
N HIS A 53 7.66 -7.06 -1.57
CA HIS A 53 7.01 -7.86 -2.60
C HIS A 53 5.52 -7.55 -2.68
N VAL A 54 4.83 -7.55 -1.54
CA VAL A 54 3.39 -7.22 -1.44
C VAL A 54 3.12 -5.84 -2.02
N LEU A 55 3.86 -4.81 -1.57
CA LEU A 55 3.71 -3.44 -2.03
C LEU A 55 4.08 -3.25 -3.51
N GLY A 56 5.03 -4.02 -4.01
CA GLY A 56 5.43 -4.02 -5.42
C GLY A 56 4.52 -4.84 -6.34
N SER A 57 3.53 -5.55 -5.79
CA SER A 57 2.73 -6.52 -6.53
C SER A 57 1.68 -5.86 -7.43
N GLU A 58 1.38 -6.52 -8.54
CA GLU A 58 0.27 -6.12 -9.41
C GLU A 58 -1.08 -6.29 -8.72
N ARG A 59 -1.23 -7.32 -7.87
CA ARG A 59 -2.44 -7.58 -7.06
C ARG A 59 -2.82 -6.33 -6.26
N LEU A 60 -1.88 -5.79 -5.47
CA LEU A 60 -2.14 -4.65 -4.60
C LEU A 60 -2.42 -3.37 -5.42
N ARG A 61 -1.66 -3.15 -6.51
CA ARG A 61 -1.86 -2.02 -7.43
C ARG A 61 -3.26 -2.02 -8.04
N ASP A 62 -3.68 -3.15 -8.59
CA ASP A 62 -4.94 -3.25 -9.33
C ASP A 62 -6.14 -3.16 -8.37
N GLU A 63 -6.02 -3.70 -7.16
CA GLU A 63 -7.01 -3.53 -6.10
C GLU A 63 -7.14 -2.06 -5.66
N THR A 64 -6.01 -1.37 -5.46
CA THR A 64 -6.00 0.06 -5.11
C THR A 64 -6.68 0.89 -6.19
N ILE A 65 -6.39 0.62 -7.47
CA ILE A 65 -7.03 1.31 -8.60
C ILE A 65 -8.54 1.04 -8.60
N ARG A 66 -8.97 -0.22 -8.42
CA ARG A 66 -10.39 -0.58 -8.38
C ARG A 66 -11.13 0.15 -7.26
N LEU A 67 -10.55 0.23 -6.07
CA LEU A 67 -11.13 0.96 -4.94
C LEU A 67 -11.20 2.46 -5.20
N LEU A 68 -10.16 3.03 -5.81
CA LEU A 68 -10.16 4.43 -6.22
C LEU A 68 -11.25 4.73 -7.26
N GLU A 69 -11.39 3.90 -8.29
CA GLU A 69 -12.44 4.01 -9.31
C GLU A 69 -13.83 3.91 -8.71
N GLY A 70 -14.03 2.99 -7.75
CA GLY A 70 -15.27 2.88 -6.98
C GLY A 70 -15.60 4.17 -6.22
N LYS A 71 -14.62 4.79 -5.57
CA LYS A 71 -14.80 6.07 -4.84
C LYS A 71 -15.03 7.26 -5.79
N LEU A 72 -14.38 7.26 -6.96
CA LEU A 72 -14.53 8.31 -7.97
C LEU A 72 -15.84 8.19 -8.76
N THR A 73 -16.49 7.03 -8.76
CA THR A 73 -17.64 6.69 -9.62
C THR A 73 -17.33 6.77 -11.13
N HIS A 74 -16.06 6.75 -11.50
CA HIS A 74 -15.58 6.75 -12.88
C HIS A 74 -14.19 6.09 -12.97
N VAL A 75 -13.79 5.74 -14.19
CA VAL A 75 -12.46 5.16 -14.47
C VAL A 75 -11.36 6.15 -14.09
N ALA A 76 -10.30 5.66 -13.46
CA ALA A 76 -9.17 6.48 -13.03
C ALA A 76 -8.34 6.87 -14.26
N SER A 77 -7.93 8.13 -14.32
CA SER A 77 -7.07 8.62 -15.40
C SER A 77 -5.67 7.99 -15.33
N ASP A 78 -4.94 8.04 -16.44
CA ASP A 78 -3.57 7.52 -16.49
C ASP A 78 -2.65 8.20 -15.47
N ALA A 79 -2.86 9.50 -15.22
CA ALA A 79 -2.15 10.23 -14.18
C ALA A 79 -2.44 9.66 -12.79
N GLN A 80 -3.69 9.29 -12.49
CA GLN A 80 -4.07 8.71 -11.21
C GLN A 80 -3.48 7.30 -11.04
N LYS A 81 -3.54 6.46 -12.07
CA LYS A 81 -2.95 5.13 -12.08
C LYS A 81 -1.42 5.19 -11.93
N ALA A 82 -0.77 6.17 -12.56
CA ALA A 82 0.65 6.44 -12.39
C ALA A 82 0.97 6.87 -10.95
N SER A 83 0.19 7.78 -10.35
CA SER A 83 0.40 8.16 -8.94
C SER A 83 0.29 6.98 -7.97
N VAL A 84 -0.70 6.09 -8.16
CA VAL A 84 -0.82 4.86 -7.37
C VAL A 84 0.45 4.01 -7.50
N THR A 85 0.88 3.77 -8.75
CA THR A 85 2.08 2.97 -9.03
C THR A 85 3.34 3.54 -8.39
N GLU A 86 3.55 4.85 -8.50
CA GLU A 86 4.73 5.51 -7.95
C GLU A 86 4.74 5.49 -6.42
N VAL A 87 3.59 5.70 -5.77
CA VAL A 87 3.49 5.64 -4.30
C VAL A 87 3.77 4.24 -3.79
N LEU A 88 3.16 3.21 -4.40
CA LEU A 88 3.37 1.81 -3.99
C LEU A 88 4.81 1.36 -4.21
N LYS A 89 5.44 1.72 -5.34
CA LYS A 89 6.86 1.43 -5.60
C LYS A 89 7.79 2.13 -4.62
N ALA A 90 7.52 3.40 -4.32
CA ALA A 90 8.31 4.14 -3.34
C ALA A 90 8.17 3.54 -1.93
N ALA A 91 6.95 3.10 -1.55
CA ALA A 91 6.70 2.43 -0.30
C ALA A 91 7.43 1.08 -0.21
N ALA A 92 7.40 0.30 -1.30
CA ALA A 92 8.13 -0.97 -1.42
C ALA A 92 9.64 -0.77 -1.24
N ALA A 93 10.23 0.23 -1.92
CA ALA A 93 11.65 0.54 -1.83
C ALA A 93 12.09 1.01 -0.42
N GLY A 94 11.16 1.53 0.38
CA GLY A 94 11.43 1.93 1.76
C GLY A 94 11.32 0.80 2.80
N GLN A 95 10.96 -0.42 2.40
CA GLN A 95 10.80 -1.54 3.34
C GLN A 95 12.13 -2.18 3.72
N ALA A 96 12.20 -2.67 4.96
CA ALA A 96 13.27 -3.56 5.37
C ALA A 96 13.19 -4.90 4.60
N ALA A 97 14.34 -5.49 4.30
CA ALA A 97 14.43 -6.72 3.50
C ALA A 97 13.77 -7.93 4.19
N ASP A 98 13.67 -7.90 5.53
CA ASP A 98 13.09 -8.95 6.36
C ASP A 98 11.70 -8.58 6.90
N ALA A 99 11.14 -7.43 6.53
CA ALA A 99 9.78 -7.08 6.90
C ALA A 99 8.79 -7.94 6.11
N LEU A 100 7.87 -8.58 6.82
CA LEU A 100 6.74 -9.33 6.27
C LEU A 100 5.44 -8.54 6.40
N MET A 101 4.51 -8.77 5.48
CA MET A 101 3.21 -8.13 5.39
C MET A 101 2.20 -9.12 4.78
N SER A 102 0.95 -9.05 5.22
CA SER A 102 -0.13 -9.84 4.59
C SER A 102 -0.67 -9.14 3.34
N PHE A 103 -1.09 -9.93 2.35
CA PHE A 103 -1.86 -9.43 1.22
C PHE A 103 -3.24 -8.88 1.63
N ASP A 104 -3.79 -9.31 2.77
CA ASP A 104 -5.07 -8.84 3.32
C ASP A 104 -4.95 -7.51 4.10
N SER A 105 -3.90 -6.74 3.86
CA SER A 105 -3.73 -5.43 4.49
C SER A 105 -4.75 -4.41 3.98
N ASP A 106 -5.11 -3.44 4.82
CA ASP A 106 -5.97 -2.31 4.43
C ASP A 106 -5.27 -1.28 3.50
N VAL A 107 -4.04 -1.53 3.07
CA VAL A 107 -3.25 -0.57 2.27
C VAL A 107 -3.98 -0.12 1.00
N PRO A 108 -4.62 -1.01 0.20
CA PRO A 108 -5.33 -0.57 -0.99
C PRO A 108 -6.44 0.45 -0.69
N GLU A 109 -7.21 0.20 0.36
CA GLU A 109 -8.32 1.06 0.78
C GLU A 109 -7.82 2.40 1.32
N GLN A 110 -6.74 2.39 2.10
CA GLN A 110 -6.13 3.60 2.65
C GLN A 110 -5.54 4.49 1.53
N VAL A 111 -4.78 3.91 0.60
CA VAL A 111 -4.22 4.64 -0.55
C VAL A 111 -5.34 5.21 -1.42
N ALA A 112 -6.35 4.41 -1.75
CA ALA A 112 -7.49 4.85 -2.56
C ALA A 112 -8.27 5.99 -1.88
N THR A 113 -8.52 5.88 -0.57
CA THR A 113 -9.23 6.89 0.21
C THR A 113 -8.46 8.21 0.27
N LEU A 114 -7.15 8.17 0.49
CA LEU A 114 -6.32 9.38 0.54
C LEU A 114 -6.28 10.10 -0.81
N LEU A 115 -6.08 9.36 -1.90
CA LEU A 115 -6.12 9.91 -3.25
C LEU A 115 -7.49 10.54 -3.57
N TYR A 116 -8.57 9.92 -3.12
CA TYR A 116 -9.92 10.45 -3.28
C TYR A 116 -10.15 11.74 -2.48
N ILE A 117 -9.82 11.76 -1.18
CA ILE A 117 -9.99 12.94 -0.31
C ILE A 117 -9.20 14.12 -0.87
N ARG A 118 -7.95 13.90 -1.28
CA ARG A 118 -7.10 14.96 -1.82
C ARG A 118 -7.68 15.55 -3.11
N ARG A 119 -8.18 14.71 -4.02
CA ARG A 119 -8.83 15.16 -5.27
C ARG A 119 -10.04 16.05 -4.98
N LYS A 120 -10.84 15.69 -3.99
CA LYS A 120 -11.99 16.50 -3.56
C LYS A 120 -11.55 17.86 -3.01
N ALA A 121 -10.45 17.91 -2.26
CA ALA A 121 -9.88 19.16 -1.76
C ALA A 121 -9.35 20.06 -2.90
N ASP A 122 -8.68 19.50 -3.91
CA ASP A 122 -8.20 20.27 -5.07
C ASP A 122 -9.35 20.78 -5.96
N ALA A 123 -10.44 20.01 -6.09
CA ALA A 123 -11.64 20.45 -6.82
C ALA A 123 -12.40 21.57 -6.08
N GLY A 124 -12.42 21.56 -4.75
CA GLY A 124 -13.05 22.59 -3.93
C GLY A 124 -12.24 23.89 -3.82
N ALA A 125 -10.93 23.85 -4.03
CA ALA A 125 -10.06 25.02 -4.04
C ALA A 125 -10.03 25.77 -5.39
N ALA A 126 -10.60 25.17 -6.44
CA ALA A 126 -10.67 25.71 -7.80
C ALA A 126 -12.05 26.30 -8.16
N ALA A 127 -12.99 26.32 -7.21
CA ALA A 127 -14.33 26.90 -7.32
C ALA A 127 -14.43 28.17 -6.47
#